data_AF-A0A8H5S8T9-F1
#
_entry.id   AF-A0A8H5S8T9-F1
#
_cell.length_a   1.000
_cell.length_b   1.000
_cell.length_c   1.000
_cell.angle_alpha   90.00
_cell.angle_beta   90.00
_cell.angle_gamma   90.00
#
_symmetry.space_group_name_H-M   'P 1'
#
loop_
_entity.id
_entity.type
_entity.pdbx_description
1 polymer ?
#
loop_
_entity_poly.entity_id
_entity_poly.type
_entity_poly.pdbx_seq_one_letter_code
_entity_poly.pdbx_strand_id
1 'polypeptide(L)'
;MKITAFLTSAVIGVATAADTLYLVNSWKGNEISSGMAYYADGHDATGGIAGSLPDDYVDVTHGSYATWEGQAVKGTFGTGVSFTSNIFADAASKHDNSWVGTGTNGYHTYNCWKRFGPAGKPVILYTVDGWNVQTLYWCRPFN
;
A
#
# COMPACT_ATOMS: atom_id res chain seq x y z
N MET A 1 15.15 21.32 55.08
CA MET A 1 15.50 20.38 53.99
C MET A 1 14.54 20.65 52.84
N LYS A 2 15.02 21.13 51.68
CA LYS A 2 14.18 21.46 50.52
C LYS A 2 14.04 20.21 49.65
N ILE A 3 12.81 19.75 49.41
CA ILE A 3 12.53 18.63 48.50
C ILE A 3 12.13 19.24 47.16
N THR A 4 13.02 19.16 46.17
CA THR A 4 12.73 19.55 44.79
C THR A 4 12.45 18.27 44.02
N ALA A 5 11.17 17.96 43.79
CA ALA A 5 10.78 16.90 42.88
C ALA A 5 10.77 17.45 41.45
N PHE A 6 11.64 16.92 40.59
CA PHE A 6 11.58 17.14 39.15
C PHE A 6 10.54 16.19 38.56
N LEU A 7 9.39 16.73 38.14
CA LEU A 7 8.43 16.02 37.31
C LEU A 7 8.96 16.00 35.88
N THR A 8 9.53 14.87 35.47
CA THR A 8 9.80 14.58 34.05
C THR A 8 8.49 14.22 33.37
N SER A 9 7.92 15.18 32.64
CA SER A 9 6.81 14.91 31.73
C SER A 9 7.28 13.99 30.61
N ALA A 10 6.83 12.73 30.63
CA ALA A 10 6.96 11.85 29.48
C ALA A 10 6.03 12.38 28.38
N VAL A 11 6.60 12.91 27.30
CA VAL A 11 5.85 13.19 26.08
C VAL A 11 5.57 11.83 25.45
N ILE A 12 4.36 11.31 25.65
CA ILE A 12 3.86 10.16 24.89
C ILE A 12 3.66 10.68 23.47
N GLY A 13 4.61 10.40 22.59
CA GLY A 13 4.44 10.62 21.16
C GLY A 13 3.27 9.75 20.69
N VAL A 14 2.17 10.38 20.29
CA VAL A 14 1.07 9.69 19.62
C VAL A 14 1.62 9.29 18.25
N ALA A 15 1.94 8.01 18.06
CA ALA A 15 2.17 7.49 16.72
C ALA A 15 0.86 7.61 15.97
N THR A 16 0.75 8.60 15.08
CA THR A 16 -0.38 8.70 14.17
C THR A 16 -0.35 7.49 13.26
N ALA A 17 -1.45 6.76 13.19
CA ALA A 17 -1.60 5.63 12.29
C ALA A 17 -1.39 6.12 10.84
N ALA A 18 -0.58 5.40 10.06
CA ALA A 18 -0.11 5.87 8.75
C ALA A 18 -0.97 5.31 7.61
N ASP A 19 -1.27 6.14 6.62
CA ASP A 19 -1.92 5.71 5.38
C ASP A 19 -1.12 4.61 4.68
N THR A 20 -1.82 3.68 4.05
CA THR A 20 -1.20 2.63 3.25
C THR A 20 -1.80 2.57 1.87
N LEU A 21 -0.95 2.55 0.85
CA LEU A 21 -1.31 2.34 -0.55
C LEU A 21 -0.82 0.98 -1.00
N TYR A 22 -1.71 0.18 -1.59
CA TYR A 22 -1.36 -1.11 -2.17
C TYR A 22 -1.44 -1.04 -3.69
N LEU A 23 -0.40 -1.53 -4.36
CA LEU A 23 -0.41 -1.80 -5.80
C LEU A 23 -0.86 -3.25 -6.00
N VAL A 24 -2.00 -3.41 -6.67
CA VAL A 24 -2.71 -4.69 -6.70
C VAL A 24 -2.97 -5.19 -8.11
N ASN A 25 -3.07 -6.51 -8.20
CA ASN A 25 -3.64 -7.19 -9.35
C ASN A 25 -4.92 -7.90 -8.89
N SER A 26 -5.93 -7.90 -9.74
CA SER A 26 -7.26 -8.40 -9.43
C SER A 26 -7.73 -9.36 -10.51
N TRP A 27 -8.48 -10.38 -10.14
CA TRP A 27 -9.13 -11.27 -11.11
C TRP A 27 -10.50 -11.77 -10.66
N LYS A 28 -11.37 -12.00 -11.65
CA LYS A 28 -12.69 -12.62 -11.50
C LYS A 28 -12.97 -13.51 -12.71
N GLY A 29 -12.91 -14.83 -12.51
CA GLY A 29 -12.93 -15.77 -13.63
C GLY A 29 -11.77 -15.49 -14.60
N ASN A 30 -12.09 -15.08 -15.82
CA ASN A 30 -11.10 -14.70 -16.85
C ASN A 30 -10.85 -13.19 -16.93
N GLU A 31 -11.59 -12.37 -16.17
CA GLU A 31 -11.38 -10.92 -16.12
C GLU A 31 -10.18 -10.60 -15.21
N ILE A 32 -9.36 -9.65 -15.64
CA ILE A 32 -8.19 -9.17 -14.90
C ILE A 32 -8.15 -7.65 -14.86
N SER A 33 -7.65 -7.10 -13.76
CA SER A 33 -7.42 -5.67 -13.59
C SER A 33 -6.14 -5.45 -12.76
N SER A 34 -5.56 -4.26 -12.86
CA SER A 34 -4.56 -3.77 -11.92
C SER A 34 -4.99 -2.41 -11.41
N GLY A 35 -4.78 -2.17 -10.12
CA GLY A 35 -5.25 -0.95 -9.47
C GLY A 35 -4.42 -0.52 -8.28
N MET A 36 -4.85 0.56 -7.66
CA MET A 36 -4.30 1.10 -6.43
C MET A 36 -5.40 1.12 -5.37
N ALA A 37 -5.15 0.46 -4.24
CA ALA A 37 -6.07 0.41 -3.11
C ALA A 37 -5.51 1.27 -1.97
N TYR A 38 -6.26 2.27 -1.56
CA TYR A 38 -5.89 3.22 -0.51
C TYR A 38 -6.61 2.89 0.80
N TYR A 39 -5.85 2.92 1.90
CA TYR A 39 -6.35 2.78 3.26
C TYR A 39 -5.84 3.94 4.11
N ALA A 40 -6.75 4.64 4.78
CA ALA A 40 -6.46 5.81 5.60
C ALA A 40 -6.09 5.43 7.05
N ASP A 41 -5.26 6.23 7.71
CA ASP A 41 -5.13 6.24 9.18
C ASP A 41 -4.84 4.86 9.81
N GLY A 42 -3.95 4.08 9.19
CA GLY A 42 -3.60 2.72 9.61
C GLY A 42 -4.75 1.71 9.59
N HIS A 43 -5.85 2.05 8.93
CA HIS A 43 -6.68 1.05 8.29
C HIS A 43 -5.76 0.21 7.40
N ASP A 44 -5.84 -1.09 7.54
CA ASP A 44 -5.05 -2.02 6.78
C ASP A 44 -5.94 -3.21 6.50
N ALA A 45 -5.64 -3.92 5.42
CA ALA A 45 -6.39 -5.08 4.96
C ALA A 45 -6.18 -6.32 5.85
N THR A 46 -6.00 -6.13 7.17
CA THR A 46 -5.78 -7.20 8.15
C THR A 46 -6.82 -8.30 7.97
N GLY A 47 -6.40 -9.49 7.51
CA GLY A 47 -7.29 -10.64 7.36
C GLY A 47 -7.13 -11.48 6.09
N GLY A 48 -6.34 -11.06 5.11
CA GLY A 48 -6.13 -11.84 3.89
C GLY A 48 -7.42 -11.93 3.06
N ILE A 49 -7.97 -13.13 2.81
CA ILE A 49 -9.25 -13.28 2.07
C ILE A 49 -10.42 -12.54 2.77
N ALA A 50 -10.32 -12.36 4.09
CA ALA A 50 -11.27 -11.59 4.91
C ALA A 50 -10.76 -10.19 5.30
N GLY A 51 -9.76 -9.67 4.58
CA GLY A 51 -9.27 -8.31 4.78
C GLY A 51 -10.38 -7.28 4.57
N SER A 52 -10.28 -6.14 5.25
CA SER A 52 -11.18 -5.02 5.02
C SER A 52 -11.06 -4.47 3.60
N LEU A 53 -12.14 -3.86 3.11
CA LEU A 53 -12.11 -3.16 1.82
C LEU A 53 -11.34 -1.84 1.95
N PRO A 54 -10.70 -1.36 0.87
CA PRO A 54 -10.02 -0.08 0.88
C PRO A 54 -11.01 1.08 1.04
N ASP A 55 -10.52 2.18 1.62
CA ASP A 55 -11.28 3.43 1.74
C ASP A 55 -11.48 4.11 0.38
N ASP A 56 -10.53 3.92 -0.54
CA ASP A 56 -10.65 4.35 -1.94
C ASP A 56 -9.88 3.39 -2.87
N TYR A 57 -10.35 3.24 -4.10
CA TYR A 57 -9.75 2.36 -5.10
C TYR A 57 -9.84 2.96 -6.49
N VAL A 58 -8.77 2.79 -7.26
CA VAL A 58 -8.73 3.16 -8.68
C VAL A 58 -8.16 2.04 -9.53
N ASP A 59 -8.85 1.74 -10.63
CA ASP A 59 -8.29 0.90 -11.71
C ASP A 59 -7.23 1.72 -12.48
N VAL A 60 -6.04 1.15 -12.60
CA VAL A 60 -4.96 1.67 -13.45
C VAL A 60 -5.09 1.08 -14.86
N THR A 61 -5.38 -0.21 -14.95
CA THR A 61 -5.68 -0.92 -16.20
C THR A 61 -6.82 -1.89 -15.99
N HIS A 62 -7.70 -2.02 -16.98
CA HIS A 62 -8.78 -3.01 -16.97
C HIS A 62 -8.66 -3.89 -18.22
N GLY A 63 -8.69 -5.22 -18.05
CA GLY A 63 -8.47 -6.20 -19.12
C GLY A 63 -7.00 -6.60 -19.34
N SER A 64 -6.06 -6.01 -18.59
CA SER A 64 -4.65 -6.38 -18.58
C SER A 64 -4.01 -6.10 -17.23
N TYR A 65 -2.88 -6.75 -16.94
CA TYR A 65 -2.05 -6.36 -15.80
C TYR A 65 -1.19 -5.15 -16.14
N ALA A 66 -1.09 -4.21 -15.19
CA ALA A 66 -0.15 -3.11 -15.27
C ALA A 66 1.29 -3.62 -15.12
N THR A 67 2.19 -3.12 -15.94
CA THR A 67 3.64 -3.28 -15.73
C THR A 67 4.06 -2.26 -14.67
N TRP A 68 4.14 -2.66 -13.41
CA TRP A 68 4.48 -1.77 -12.30
C TRP A 68 5.96 -1.37 -12.26
N GLU A 69 6.83 -2.26 -12.71
CA GLU A 69 8.28 -2.18 -12.52
C GLU A 69 8.97 -1.42 -13.64
N GLY A 70 10.00 -0.63 -13.29
CA GLY A 70 10.84 0.09 -14.24
C GLY A 70 10.19 1.34 -14.86
N GLN A 71 8.99 1.72 -14.42
CA GLN A 71 8.30 2.91 -14.91
C GLN A 71 7.43 3.58 -13.85
N ALA A 72 7.08 4.84 -14.11
CA ALA A 72 6.11 5.57 -13.30
C ALA A 72 4.68 5.11 -13.69
N VAL A 73 3.88 4.72 -12.69
CA VAL A 73 2.48 4.34 -12.88
C VAL A 73 1.61 5.24 -12.02
N LYS A 74 0.58 5.84 -12.62
CA LYS A 74 -0.29 6.82 -11.96
C LYS A 74 -1.74 6.31 -11.90
N GLY A 75 -2.36 6.41 -10.73
CA GLY A 75 -3.80 6.24 -10.53
C GLY A 75 -4.40 7.52 -9.97
N THR A 76 -5.60 7.90 -10.43
CA THR A 76 -6.34 9.07 -9.94
C THR A 76 -7.62 8.60 -9.26
N PHE A 77 -7.69 8.77 -7.95
CA PHE A 77 -8.83 8.37 -7.15
C PHE A 77 -10.07 9.25 -7.44
N GLY A 78 -11.25 8.79 -7.03
CA GLY A 78 -12.51 9.52 -7.25
C GLY A 78 -12.53 10.92 -6.61
N THR A 79 -11.71 11.12 -5.58
CA THR A 79 -11.48 12.42 -4.92
C THR A 79 -10.66 13.41 -5.76
N GLY A 80 -10.03 12.97 -6.86
CA GLY A 80 -9.15 13.77 -7.69
C GLY A 80 -7.67 13.73 -7.27
N VAL A 81 -7.36 13.19 -6.09
CA VAL A 81 -5.97 12.95 -5.67
C VAL A 81 -5.38 11.87 -6.56
N SER A 82 -4.17 12.09 -7.04
CA SER A 82 -3.43 11.09 -7.80
C SER A 82 -2.30 10.52 -6.96
N PHE A 83 -2.04 9.23 -7.10
CA PHE A 83 -0.79 8.62 -6.63
C PHE A 83 0.03 8.13 -7.82
N THR A 84 1.31 8.43 -7.81
CA THR A 84 2.29 7.95 -8.81
C THR A 84 3.31 7.08 -8.11
N SER A 85 3.34 5.79 -8.46
CA SER A 85 4.37 4.85 -8.00
C SER A 85 5.55 4.79 -8.97
N ASN A 86 6.75 4.61 -8.43
CA ASN A 86 7.99 4.36 -9.16
C ASN A 86 8.65 3.12 -8.55
N ILE A 87 8.33 1.95 -9.09
CA ILE A 87 8.89 0.68 -8.63
C ILE A 87 10.13 0.34 -9.48
N PHE A 88 11.21 -0.07 -8.84
CA PHE A 88 12.45 -0.44 -9.52
C PHE A 88 12.25 -1.63 -10.44
N ALA A 89 12.98 -1.65 -11.56
CA ALA A 89 12.89 -2.69 -12.58
C ALA A 89 13.26 -4.10 -12.08
N ASP A 90 13.96 -4.19 -10.94
CA ASP A 90 14.40 -5.45 -10.32
C ASP A 90 13.51 -5.89 -9.14
N ALA A 91 12.40 -5.18 -8.87
CA ALA A 91 11.57 -5.41 -7.69
C ALA A 91 11.00 -6.84 -7.61
N ALA A 92 10.66 -7.45 -8.74
CA ALA A 92 10.23 -8.84 -8.81
C ALA A 92 11.23 -9.82 -8.17
N SER A 93 12.53 -9.55 -8.28
CA SER A 93 13.60 -10.43 -7.81
C SER A 93 13.91 -10.30 -6.31
N LYS A 94 13.41 -9.24 -5.65
CA LYS A 94 13.71 -8.97 -4.25
C LYS A 94 12.90 -9.87 -3.30
N HIS A 95 13.34 -9.97 -2.05
CA HIS A 95 12.62 -10.71 -1.01
C HIS A 95 11.43 -9.88 -0.48
N ASP A 96 10.48 -10.55 0.21
CA ASP A 96 9.36 -9.87 0.86
C ASP A 96 9.85 -8.76 1.83
N ASN A 97 9.13 -7.64 1.90
CA ASN A 97 9.49 -6.45 2.67
C ASN A 97 10.81 -5.76 2.26
N SER A 98 11.43 -6.15 1.14
CA SER A 98 12.49 -5.33 0.54
C SER A 98 11.95 -3.99 0.08
N TRP A 99 12.73 -2.93 0.29
CA TRP A 99 12.48 -1.64 -0.36
C TRP A 99 12.70 -1.77 -1.88
N VAL A 100 11.67 -1.37 -2.64
CA VAL A 100 11.58 -1.57 -4.09
C VAL A 100 11.24 -0.31 -4.86
N GLY A 101 11.13 0.84 -4.18
CA GLY A 101 10.85 2.08 -4.88
C GLY A 101 10.19 3.13 -4.01
N THR A 102 9.63 4.13 -4.66
CA THR A 102 8.96 5.24 -4.02
C THR A 102 7.64 5.53 -4.69
N GLY A 103 6.84 6.39 -4.05
CA GLY A 103 5.67 6.97 -4.68
C GLY A 103 5.41 8.39 -4.17
N THR A 104 4.49 9.08 -4.82
CA THR A 104 4.07 10.41 -4.38
C THR A 104 2.63 10.68 -4.80
N ASN A 105 1.91 11.43 -3.96
CA ASN A 105 0.61 12.01 -4.32
C ASN A 105 0.66 13.52 -4.57
N GLY A 106 1.86 14.09 -4.67
CA GLY A 106 2.10 15.54 -4.75
C GLY A 106 2.13 16.27 -3.40
N TYR A 107 1.65 15.64 -2.33
CA TYR A 107 1.67 16.17 -0.96
C TYR A 107 2.69 15.46 -0.07
N HIS A 108 2.78 14.14 -0.21
CA HIS A 108 3.68 13.27 0.54
C HIS A 108 4.53 12.43 -0.39
N THR A 109 5.68 11.98 0.14
CA THR A 109 6.51 10.96 -0.49
C THR A 109 6.37 9.66 0.28
N TYR A 110 6.35 8.56 -0.46
CA TYR A 110 6.11 7.23 0.06
C TYR A 110 7.32 6.36 -0.25
N ASN A 111 7.65 5.49 0.69
CA ASN A 111 8.51 4.35 0.42
C ASN A 111 7.62 3.19 0.04
N CYS A 112 8.06 2.38 -0.92
CA CYS A 112 7.34 1.21 -1.38
C CYS A 112 8.17 -0.05 -1.15
N TRP A 113 7.49 -1.10 -0.71
CA TRP A 113 8.09 -2.39 -0.37
C TRP A 113 7.38 -3.52 -1.09
N LYS A 114 8.12 -4.59 -1.36
CA LYS A 114 7.56 -5.84 -1.89
C LYS A 114 6.61 -6.46 -0.86
N ARG A 115 5.48 -7.00 -1.31
CA ARG A 115 4.56 -7.80 -0.47
C ARG A 115 4.27 -9.17 -1.05
N PHE A 116 4.94 -10.19 -0.55
CA PHE A 116 4.79 -11.59 -0.95
C PHE A 116 4.72 -12.48 0.31
N GLY A 117 3.90 -13.52 0.27
CA GLY A 117 3.76 -14.48 1.36
C GLY A 117 4.93 -15.47 1.47
N PRO A 118 4.90 -16.37 2.48
CA PRO A 118 6.01 -17.29 2.82
C PRO A 118 6.47 -18.24 1.71
N ALA A 119 5.73 -18.34 0.61
CA ALA A 119 6.04 -19.18 -0.56
C ALA A 119 6.48 -18.38 -1.79
N GLY A 120 6.82 -17.10 -1.64
CA GLY A 120 7.17 -16.24 -2.78
C GLY A 120 5.98 -16.03 -3.73
N LYS A 121 4.76 -15.98 -3.19
CA LYS A 121 3.54 -15.67 -3.94
C LYS A 121 2.90 -14.38 -3.42
N PRO A 122 2.24 -13.58 -4.28
CA PRO A 122 1.40 -12.48 -3.82
C PRO A 122 0.35 -12.96 -2.81
N VAL A 123 0.00 -12.09 -1.86
CA VAL A 123 -1.00 -12.38 -0.83
C VAL A 123 -2.35 -11.82 -1.29
N ILE A 124 -3.44 -12.58 -1.12
CA ILE A 124 -4.80 -12.03 -1.28
C ILE A 124 -5.01 -10.97 -0.20
N LEU A 125 -5.27 -9.74 -0.62
CA LEU A 125 -5.49 -8.58 0.25
C LEU A 125 -6.93 -8.54 0.75
N TYR A 126 -7.89 -8.78 -0.15
CA TYR A 126 -9.32 -8.90 0.15
C TYR A 126 -10.05 -9.56 -1.03
N THR A 127 -11.34 -9.87 -0.82
CA THR A 127 -12.25 -10.31 -1.88
C THR A 127 -13.50 -9.44 -1.89
N VAL A 128 -14.04 -9.14 -3.08
CA VAL A 128 -15.25 -8.32 -3.25
C VAL A 128 -15.99 -8.72 -4.51
N ASP A 129 -17.29 -8.99 -4.42
CA ASP A 129 -18.15 -9.30 -5.58
C ASP A 129 -17.59 -10.38 -6.55
N GLY A 130 -16.90 -11.37 -5.98
CA GLY A 130 -16.24 -12.47 -6.73
C GLY A 130 -14.85 -12.13 -7.28
N TRP A 131 -14.37 -10.90 -7.11
CA TRP A 131 -12.98 -10.52 -7.37
C TRP A 131 -12.08 -10.98 -6.24
N ASN A 132 -10.93 -11.52 -6.63
CA ASN A 132 -9.79 -11.73 -5.75
C ASN A 132 -8.78 -10.61 -6.04
N VAL A 133 -8.38 -9.88 -5.00
CA VAL A 133 -7.43 -8.78 -5.12
C VAL A 133 -6.16 -9.16 -4.39
N GLN A 134 -5.03 -9.28 -5.10
CA GLN A 134 -3.73 -9.61 -4.52
C GLN A 134 -2.81 -8.40 -4.50
N THR A 135 -2.06 -8.26 -3.41
CA THR A 135 -1.04 -7.23 -3.27
C THR A 135 0.28 -7.68 -3.89
N LEU A 136 0.92 -6.77 -4.62
CA LEU A 136 2.30 -6.93 -5.11
C LEU A 136 3.27 -6.06 -4.31
N TYR A 137 2.85 -4.83 -4.05
CA TYR A 137 3.63 -3.80 -3.39
C TYR A 137 2.75 -3.02 -2.42
N TRP A 138 3.37 -2.52 -1.36
CA TRP A 138 2.72 -1.61 -0.42
C TRP A 138 3.59 -0.40 -0.21
N CYS A 139 2.96 0.76 -0.04
CA CYS A 139 3.62 2.03 0.11
C CYS A 139 3.08 2.77 1.33
N ARG A 140 3.98 3.37 2.12
CA ARG A 140 3.61 4.21 3.27
C ARG A 140 4.36 5.54 3.21
N PRO A 141 3.72 6.62 3.66
CA PRO A 141 4.37 7.91 3.71
C PRO A 141 5.58 7.81 4.63
N PHE A 142 6.71 8.41 4.22
CA PHE A 142 7.82 8.67 5.11
C PHE A 142 8.03 10.17 5.14
N ASN A 143 7.66 10.77 6.27
CA ASN A 143 8.01 12.13 6.63
C ASN A 143 8.86 12.06 7.89
#